data_AF-R4R7R6-F1
#
_entry.id   AF-R4R7R6-F1
#
_cell.length_a   1.000
_cell.length_b   1.000
_cell.length_c   1.000
_cell.angle_alpha   90.00
_cell.angle_beta   90.00
_cell.angle_gamma   90.00
#
_symmetry.space_group_name_H-M   'P 1'
#
loop_
_entity.id
_entity.type
_entity.pdbx_description
1 polymer ?
#
loop_
_entity_poly.entity_id
_entity_poly.type
_entity_poly.pdbx_seq_one_letter_code
_entity_poly.pdbx_strand_id
1 'polypeptide(L)'
;PHGEYATNNGNFRSTITVFPKRSSRREDFRVWNNQVILYAGYRQPDGRVIGDPIKVEFTEIEATRWQGKGGMFDVLPIVVSVAGEDPEEFDIPGKLVSEVQINHPKYTRFEELGLKWFAFPGVSKMVLDCGGLEFPAVPFNGWYLSTEVGARNFCDVARYNITEKVALKMGLDVRKSSSLWRDRALVEVNVAVLHSYQSTGVTITDHHAASESFMKHLENEQRLRGGCPADWVW
;
A
#
# COMPACT_ATOMS: atom_id res chain seq x y z
N PRO A 1 1.72 18.30 -6.84
CA PRO A 1 3.20 18.32 -6.96
C PRO A 1 3.90 17.02 -6.53
N HIS A 2 3.79 16.58 -5.26
CA HIS A 2 4.47 15.36 -4.78
C HIS A 2 4.14 14.15 -5.64
N GLY A 3 2.86 13.78 -5.76
CA GLY A 3 2.45 12.59 -6.52
C GLY A 3 2.88 12.64 -7.99
N GLU A 4 2.76 13.79 -8.65
CA GLU A 4 3.14 13.93 -10.06
C GLU A 4 4.65 13.74 -10.26
N TYR A 5 5.44 14.35 -9.37
CA TYR A 5 6.89 14.19 -9.38
C TYR A 5 7.27 12.73 -9.09
N ALA A 6 6.74 12.15 -8.02
CA ALA A 6 7.10 10.81 -7.59
C ALA A 6 6.67 9.72 -8.58
N THR A 7 5.47 9.80 -9.18
CA THR A 7 4.97 8.77 -10.10
C THR A 7 5.76 8.71 -11.40
N ASN A 8 6.18 9.86 -11.96
CA ASN A 8 7.09 9.95 -13.12
C ASN A 8 6.78 8.92 -14.23
N ASN A 9 5.52 8.88 -14.68
CA ASN A 9 5.01 7.96 -15.70
C ASN A 9 5.29 6.46 -15.42
N GLY A 10 5.26 6.05 -14.15
CA GLY A 10 5.52 4.67 -13.72
C GLY A 10 6.99 4.42 -13.32
N ASN A 11 7.92 5.31 -13.66
CA ASN A 11 9.32 5.22 -13.24
C ASN A 11 9.55 5.96 -11.91
N PHE A 12 9.14 5.32 -10.81
CA PHE A 12 8.96 5.97 -9.51
C PHE A 12 10.24 6.61 -8.97
N ARG A 13 10.07 7.77 -8.34
CA ARG A 13 11.11 8.51 -7.63
C ARG A 13 10.77 8.59 -6.15
N SER A 14 11.71 8.19 -5.29
CA SER A 14 11.57 8.36 -3.85
C SER A 14 11.50 9.85 -3.51
N THR A 15 10.43 10.26 -2.85
CA THR A 15 10.14 11.67 -2.57
C THR A 15 9.55 11.81 -1.18
N ILE A 16 9.86 12.92 -0.51
CA ILE A 16 9.24 13.32 0.76
C ILE A 16 8.76 14.76 0.65
N THR A 17 7.60 15.07 1.21
CA THR A 17 7.14 16.45 1.41
C THR A 17 7.03 16.72 2.89
N VAL A 18 7.79 17.71 3.37
CA VAL A 18 7.85 18.05 4.79
C VAL A 18 6.99 19.28 5.04
N PHE A 19 5.86 19.09 5.72
CA PHE A 19 5.00 20.19 6.17
C PHE A 19 5.59 20.87 7.41
N PRO A 20 5.06 22.03 7.84
CA PRO A 20 5.66 22.78 8.93
C PRO A 20 5.78 21.97 10.23
N LYS A 21 6.89 22.17 10.95
CA LYS A 21 7.14 21.55 12.25
C LYS A 21 6.07 21.90 13.29
N ARG A 22 5.94 21.01 14.27
CA ARG A 22 5.18 21.24 15.51
C ARG A 22 5.67 22.49 16.23
N SER A 23 4.72 23.18 16.86
CA SER A 23 4.94 24.42 17.60
C SER A 23 3.99 24.47 18.78
N SER A 24 4.39 25.06 19.91
CA SER A 24 3.49 25.30 21.03
C SER A 24 2.46 26.41 20.76
N ARG A 25 2.64 27.18 19.69
CA ARG A 25 1.80 28.35 19.35
C ARG A 25 0.65 28.03 18.39
N ARG A 26 0.61 26.81 17.84
CA ARG A 26 -0.40 26.38 16.87
C ARG A 26 -0.54 24.86 16.92
N GLU A 27 -1.67 24.33 16.49
CA GLU A 27 -1.85 22.89 16.38
C GLU A 27 -1.04 22.28 15.23
N ASP A 28 -1.08 20.95 15.12
CA ASP A 28 -0.29 20.20 14.16
C ASP A 28 -0.90 20.21 12.75
N PHE A 29 -0.03 20.22 11.74
CA PHE A 29 -0.40 19.77 10.40
C PHE A 29 -0.49 18.25 10.39
N ARG A 30 -1.57 17.68 9.84
CA ARG A 30 -1.75 16.22 9.78
C ARG A 30 -2.33 15.77 8.46
N VAL A 31 -1.85 14.62 7.98
CA VAL A 31 -2.56 13.79 7.03
C VAL A 31 -3.16 12.64 7.82
N TRP A 32 -4.47 12.44 7.72
CA TRP A 32 -5.22 11.50 8.54
C TRP A 32 -5.13 10.07 8.00
N ASN A 33 -5.08 9.96 6.68
CA ASN A 33 -4.82 8.72 5.96
C ASN A 33 -3.43 8.17 6.36
N ASN A 34 -3.31 6.86 6.54
CA ASN A 34 -2.03 6.22 6.80
C ASN A 34 -1.15 6.07 5.56
N GLN A 35 -1.78 6.02 4.38
CA GLN A 35 -1.14 6.19 3.09
C GLN A 35 -1.92 7.21 2.27
N VAL A 36 -1.26 7.86 1.32
CA VAL A 36 -1.88 8.88 0.46
C VAL A 36 -3.04 8.32 -0.34
N ILE A 37 -2.87 7.13 -0.94
CA ILE A 37 -3.92 6.42 -1.67
C ILE A 37 -4.32 5.20 -0.86
N LEU A 38 -5.62 5.04 -0.63
CA LEU A 38 -6.21 3.93 0.12
C LEU A 38 -7.47 3.45 -0.59
N TYR A 39 -7.74 2.15 -0.52
CA TYR A 39 -9.07 1.63 -0.84
C TYR A 39 -9.96 1.64 0.40
N ALA A 40 -11.24 1.93 0.20
CA ALA A 40 -12.25 1.92 1.24
C ALA A 40 -12.57 0.50 1.72
N GLY A 41 -13.17 0.39 2.92
CA GLY A 41 -13.72 -0.84 3.47
C GLY A 41 -15.14 -0.62 3.95
N TYR A 42 -16.10 -1.38 3.42
CA TYR A 42 -17.52 -1.24 3.71
C TYR A 42 -18.05 -2.45 4.47
N ARG A 43 -18.38 -2.26 5.74
CA ARG A 43 -19.05 -3.28 6.56
C ARG A 43 -20.45 -3.54 6.02
N GLN A 44 -20.76 -4.80 5.78
CA GLN A 44 -22.07 -5.27 5.33
C GLN A 44 -22.95 -5.66 6.53
N PRO A 45 -24.29 -5.66 6.38
CA PRO A 45 -25.20 -6.05 7.46
C PRO A 45 -24.99 -7.46 8.01
N ASP A 46 -24.43 -8.36 7.21
CA ASP A 46 -24.11 -9.74 7.60
C ASP A 46 -22.71 -9.92 8.21
N GLY A 47 -22.01 -8.81 8.47
CA GLY A 47 -20.67 -8.80 9.05
C GLY A 47 -19.53 -9.00 8.05
N ARG A 48 -19.81 -9.28 6.76
CA ARG A 48 -18.78 -9.28 5.72
C ARG A 48 -18.26 -7.87 5.46
N VAL A 49 -17.10 -7.76 4.82
CA VAL A 49 -16.55 -6.48 4.37
C VAL A 49 -16.34 -6.52 2.85
N ILE A 50 -16.76 -5.46 2.17
CA ILE A 50 -16.41 -5.19 0.77
C ILE A 50 -15.26 -4.18 0.77
N GLY A 51 -14.21 -4.45 -0.02
CA GLY A 51 -13.02 -3.60 -0.06
C GLY A 51 -11.98 -4.04 0.96
N ASP A 52 -11.27 -3.08 1.56
CA ASP A 52 -10.15 -3.34 2.47
C ASP A 52 -10.58 -3.34 3.95
N PRO A 53 -10.58 -4.49 4.65
CA PRO A 53 -11.07 -4.58 6.03
C PRO A 53 -10.35 -3.70 7.04
N ILE A 54 -9.05 -3.44 6.88
CA ILE A 54 -8.32 -2.55 7.80
C ILE A 54 -8.69 -1.07 7.62
N LYS A 55 -9.50 -0.74 6.61
CA LYS A 55 -9.94 0.62 6.31
C LYS A 55 -11.38 0.87 6.68
N VAL A 56 -12.08 -0.10 7.26
CA VAL A 56 -13.49 0.05 7.66
C VAL A 56 -13.68 1.23 8.61
N GLU A 57 -12.92 1.30 9.71
CA GLU A 57 -13.07 2.39 10.69
C GLU A 57 -12.84 3.76 10.05
N PHE A 58 -11.78 3.90 9.26
CA PHE A 58 -11.50 5.16 8.58
C PHE A 58 -12.57 5.50 7.53
N THR A 59 -13.06 4.51 6.79
CA THR A 59 -14.16 4.70 5.82
C THR A 59 -15.46 5.14 6.51
N GLU A 60 -15.77 4.58 7.69
CA GLU A 60 -16.95 4.94 8.48
C GLU A 60 -16.86 6.38 9.03
N ILE A 61 -15.65 6.84 9.40
CA ILE A 61 -15.42 8.25 9.78
C ILE A 61 -15.70 9.18 8.59
N GLU A 62 -15.16 8.84 7.41
CA GLU A 62 -15.32 9.67 6.21
C GLU A 62 -16.73 9.61 5.62
N ALA A 63 -17.53 8.57 5.91
CA ALA A 63 -18.86 8.37 5.33
C ALA A 63 -19.87 9.50 5.62
N THR A 64 -19.56 10.41 6.54
CA THR A 64 -20.39 11.61 6.81
C THR A 64 -20.17 12.74 5.80
N ARG A 65 -19.08 12.70 5.04
CA ARG A 65 -18.63 13.76 4.13
C ARG A 65 -18.38 13.22 2.72
N TRP A 66 -17.87 11.99 2.64
CA TRP A 66 -17.61 11.26 1.41
C TRP A 66 -18.60 10.12 1.16
N GLN A 67 -19.00 9.95 -0.10
CA GLN A 67 -19.81 8.81 -0.54
C GLN A 67 -19.10 8.01 -1.64
N GLY A 68 -18.60 6.83 -1.28
CA GLY A 68 -18.04 5.87 -2.24
C GLY A 68 -19.09 5.14 -3.07
N LYS A 69 -18.63 4.33 -4.02
CA LYS A 69 -19.48 3.50 -4.90
C LYS A 69 -19.90 2.18 -4.25
N GLY A 70 -19.31 1.82 -3.10
CA GLY A 70 -19.51 0.56 -2.41
C GLY A 70 -18.74 -0.61 -3.04
N GLY A 71 -17.69 -0.33 -3.80
CA GLY A 71 -16.89 -1.31 -4.55
C GLY A 71 -15.68 -1.86 -3.78
N MET A 72 -15.05 -2.90 -4.33
CA MET A 72 -13.84 -3.52 -3.73
C MET A 72 -12.60 -2.62 -3.74
N PHE A 73 -12.59 -1.60 -4.59
CA PHE A 73 -11.41 -0.79 -4.86
C PHE A 73 -11.82 0.67 -5.09
N ASP A 74 -12.68 1.17 -4.20
CA ASP A 74 -13.06 2.58 -4.18
C ASP A 74 -11.96 3.36 -3.47
N VAL A 75 -11.42 4.38 -4.12
CA VAL A 75 -10.33 5.17 -3.57
C VAL A 75 -10.89 6.20 -2.60
N LEU A 76 -10.40 6.18 -1.36
CA LEU A 76 -10.75 7.15 -0.34
C LEU A 76 -10.17 8.52 -0.66
N PRO A 77 -10.83 9.63 -0.24
CA PRO A 77 -10.26 10.96 -0.33
C PRO A 77 -9.03 11.06 0.57
N ILE A 78 -8.18 12.04 0.30
CA ILE A 78 -7.15 12.43 1.25
C ILE A 78 -7.74 13.44 2.24
N VAL A 79 -7.51 13.20 3.52
CA VAL A 79 -8.03 14.00 4.62
C VAL A 79 -6.87 14.67 5.31
N VAL A 80 -6.90 15.99 5.34
CA VAL A 80 -5.82 16.81 5.89
C VAL A 80 -6.38 17.81 6.88
N SER A 81 -5.63 18.09 7.94
CA SER A 81 -5.93 19.22 8.82
C SER A 81 -4.72 20.14 8.85
N VAL A 82 -5.00 21.43 8.71
CA VAL A 82 -4.02 22.49 8.94
C VAL A 82 -4.20 23.02 10.37
N ALA A 83 -3.20 23.75 10.86
CA ALA A 83 -3.10 24.08 12.27
C ALA A 83 -4.32 24.88 12.80
N GLY A 84 -5.15 24.23 13.62
CA GLY A 84 -6.32 24.81 14.28
C GLY A 84 -7.61 24.76 13.47
N GLU A 85 -7.61 24.06 12.33
CA GLU A 85 -8.78 23.89 11.48
C GLU A 85 -9.27 22.44 11.52
N ASP A 86 -10.58 22.26 11.35
CA ASP A 86 -11.17 20.94 11.21
C ASP A 86 -10.59 20.21 9.99
N PRO A 87 -10.55 18.87 10.00
CA PRO A 87 -10.09 18.12 8.83
C PRO A 87 -10.93 18.43 7.60
N GLU A 88 -10.28 18.59 6.46
CA GLU A 88 -10.91 18.76 5.15
C GLU A 88 -10.55 17.58 4.24
N GLU A 89 -11.53 17.14 3.45
CA GLU A 89 -11.39 16.05 2.49
C GLU A 89 -11.14 16.59 1.08
N PHE A 90 -10.24 15.92 0.36
CA PHE A 90 -9.91 16.26 -1.01
C PHE A 90 -9.89 15.00 -1.86
N ASP A 91 -10.56 15.05 -3.01
CA ASP A 91 -10.42 14.00 -3.99
C ASP A 91 -8.99 13.94 -4.51
N ILE A 92 -8.45 12.72 -4.59
CA ILE A 92 -7.14 12.51 -5.19
C ILE A 92 -7.31 12.63 -6.70
N PRO A 93 -6.58 13.55 -7.38
CA PRO A 93 -6.69 13.70 -8.83
C PRO A 93 -6.49 12.36 -9.54
N GLY A 94 -7.42 11.97 -10.42
CA GLY A 94 -7.43 10.64 -11.05
C GLY A 94 -6.11 10.26 -11.75
N LYS A 95 -5.37 11.25 -12.27
CA LYS A 95 -4.01 11.05 -12.85
C LYS A 95 -2.96 10.53 -11.85
N LEU A 96 -3.17 10.74 -10.55
CA LEU A 96 -2.31 10.23 -9.48
C LEU A 96 -2.74 8.85 -9.00
N VAL A 97 -4.01 8.49 -9.24
CA VAL A 97 -4.58 7.18 -8.95
C VAL A 97 -4.30 6.25 -10.14
N SER A 98 -3.01 6.05 -10.43
CA SER A 98 -2.62 5.03 -11.41
C SER A 98 -2.81 3.66 -10.76
N GLU A 99 -3.70 2.84 -11.34
CA GLU A 99 -3.98 1.48 -10.86
C GLU A 99 -3.47 0.45 -11.87
N VAL A 100 -2.80 -0.57 -11.35
CA VAL A 100 -2.34 -1.73 -12.11
C VAL A 100 -3.37 -2.84 -11.97
N GLN A 101 -3.97 -3.26 -13.09
CA GLN A 101 -4.81 -4.46 -13.14
C GLN A 101 -3.93 -5.70 -12.98
N ILE A 102 -4.31 -6.61 -12.09
CA ILE A 102 -3.49 -7.76 -11.74
C ILE A 102 -3.92 -8.98 -12.56
N ASN A 103 -3.02 -9.39 -13.47
CA ASN A 103 -3.17 -10.52 -14.36
C ASN A 103 -2.03 -11.52 -14.15
N HIS A 104 -2.25 -12.78 -14.54
CA HIS A 104 -1.23 -13.83 -14.41
C HIS A 104 -0.65 -14.23 -15.78
N PRO A 105 0.68 -14.36 -15.93
CA PRO A 105 1.31 -14.71 -17.21
C PRO A 105 0.94 -16.10 -17.73
N LYS A 106 0.46 -17.00 -16.85
CA LYS A 106 0.10 -18.39 -17.19
C LYS A 106 -1.36 -18.75 -16.93
N TYR A 107 -2.02 -18.09 -15.99
CA TYR A 107 -3.36 -18.46 -15.53
C TYR A 107 -4.33 -17.40 -16.06
N THR A 108 -4.84 -17.57 -17.28
CA THR A 108 -5.70 -16.57 -17.94
C THR A 108 -6.92 -16.21 -17.10
N ARG A 109 -7.53 -17.19 -16.42
CA ARG A 109 -8.69 -17.00 -15.53
C ARG A 109 -8.40 -16.20 -14.25
N PHE A 110 -7.15 -15.79 -14.03
CA PHE A 110 -6.78 -14.89 -12.93
C PHE A 110 -7.45 -13.52 -13.09
N GLU A 111 -7.61 -13.03 -14.33
CA GLU A 111 -8.24 -11.74 -14.63
C GLU A 111 -9.70 -11.67 -14.14
N GLU A 112 -10.43 -12.80 -14.13
CA GLU A 112 -11.81 -12.83 -13.64
C GLU A 112 -11.90 -12.66 -12.10
N LEU A 113 -10.77 -12.51 -11.38
CA LEU A 113 -10.77 -12.05 -9.98
C LEU A 113 -10.96 -10.53 -9.88
N GLY A 114 -10.77 -9.79 -10.98
CA GLY A 114 -10.97 -8.33 -11.04
C GLY A 114 -10.05 -7.54 -10.10
N LEU A 115 -8.87 -8.07 -9.79
CA LEU A 115 -7.94 -7.48 -8.83
C LEU A 115 -7.19 -6.32 -9.47
N LYS A 116 -7.01 -5.25 -8.69
CA LYS A 116 -6.15 -4.13 -9.04
C LYS A 116 -5.47 -3.57 -7.80
N TRP A 117 -4.37 -2.87 -7.99
CA TRP A 117 -3.70 -2.14 -6.91
C TRP A 117 -3.16 -0.82 -7.43
N PHE A 118 -3.23 0.23 -6.61
CA PHE A 118 -2.64 1.52 -6.96
C PHE A 118 -1.11 1.45 -6.97
N ALA A 119 -0.48 2.14 -7.92
CA ALA A 119 0.96 2.10 -8.16
C ALA A 119 1.79 2.89 -7.13
N PHE A 120 1.20 3.88 -6.45
CA PHE A 120 1.89 4.85 -5.60
C PHE A 120 1.86 4.45 -4.10
N PRO A 121 2.97 3.95 -3.50
CA PRO A 121 3.05 3.59 -2.08
C PRO A 121 3.48 4.79 -1.21
N GLY A 122 2.63 5.80 -1.08
CA GLY A 122 2.94 6.96 -0.23
C GLY A 122 2.49 6.76 1.20
N VAL A 123 3.40 6.59 2.17
CA VAL A 123 3.08 6.61 3.61
C VAL A 123 2.85 8.04 4.06
N SER A 124 1.85 8.30 4.90
CA SER A 124 1.47 9.67 5.30
C SER A 124 1.18 9.88 6.78
N LYS A 125 1.13 8.82 7.60
CA LYS A 125 0.84 8.90 9.05
C LYS A 125 2.05 8.53 9.91
N MET A 126 3.18 9.17 9.62
CA MET A 126 4.40 9.09 10.42
C MET A 126 4.87 10.50 10.78
N VAL A 127 5.71 10.59 11.81
CA VAL A 127 6.37 11.82 12.26
C VAL A 127 7.86 11.72 11.92
N LEU A 128 8.42 12.77 11.33
CA LEU A 128 9.86 12.91 11.21
C LEU A 128 10.37 13.69 12.43
N ASP A 129 11.26 13.06 13.20
CA ASP A 129 12.04 13.73 14.25
C ASP A 129 13.45 14.00 13.73
N CYS A 130 13.87 15.26 13.78
CA CYS A 130 15.21 15.67 13.40
C CYS A 130 15.70 16.81 14.29
N GLY A 131 16.76 16.54 15.08
CA GLY A 131 17.40 17.55 15.92
C GLY A 131 16.49 18.12 17.02
N GLY A 132 15.55 17.32 17.54
CA GLY A 132 14.56 17.76 18.53
C GLY A 132 13.39 18.55 17.93
N LEU A 133 13.29 18.60 16.60
CA LEU A 133 12.14 19.16 15.88
C LEU A 133 11.29 18.01 15.35
N GLU A 134 9.98 18.09 15.62
CA GLU A 134 9.01 17.12 15.11
C GLU A 134 8.22 17.71 13.94
N PHE A 135 8.07 16.93 12.87
CA PHE A 135 7.28 17.25 11.68
C PHE A 135 6.13 16.23 11.57
N PRO A 136 4.91 16.56 12.04
CA PRO A 136 3.83 15.59 12.18
C PRO A 136 3.13 15.19 10.87
N ALA A 137 3.38 15.92 9.79
CA ALA A 137 2.89 15.61 8.45
C ALA A 137 4.09 15.55 7.49
N VAL A 138 4.48 14.33 7.15
CA VAL A 138 5.62 14.07 6.26
C VAL A 138 5.31 12.95 5.27
N PRO A 139 4.37 13.12 4.33
CA PRO A 139 4.13 12.09 3.33
C PRO A 139 5.39 11.81 2.52
N PHE A 140 5.75 10.53 2.41
CA PHE A 140 6.89 10.04 1.65
C PHE A 140 6.55 8.76 0.87
N ASN A 141 7.25 8.52 -0.23
CA ASN A 141 7.08 7.33 -1.04
C ASN A 141 8.42 6.73 -1.48
N GLY A 142 8.37 5.45 -1.81
CA GLY A 142 9.33 4.78 -2.70
C GLY A 142 8.55 4.12 -3.84
N TRP A 143 8.79 2.84 -4.05
CA TRP A 143 8.01 1.95 -4.91
C TRP A 143 7.76 0.63 -4.16
N TYR A 144 6.79 -0.16 -4.64
CA TYR A 144 6.39 -1.37 -3.96
C TYR A 144 7.45 -2.48 -4.04
N LEU A 145 7.55 -3.23 -2.95
CA LEU A 145 8.00 -4.62 -2.98
C LEU A 145 6.81 -5.52 -3.32
N SER A 146 6.99 -6.52 -4.19
CA SER A 146 5.87 -7.35 -4.65
C SER A 146 5.10 -8.04 -3.52
N THR A 147 5.78 -8.44 -2.46
CA THR A 147 5.18 -9.10 -1.29
C THR A 147 4.33 -8.17 -0.44
N GLU A 148 4.53 -6.85 -0.49
CA GLU A 148 3.64 -5.88 0.16
C GLU A 148 2.24 -5.95 -0.46
N VAL A 149 2.16 -6.07 -1.78
CA VAL A 149 0.88 -6.18 -2.48
C VAL A 149 0.37 -7.62 -2.47
N GLY A 150 1.19 -8.56 -2.95
CA GLY A 150 0.78 -9.94 -3.17
C GLY A 150 0.57 -10.72 -1.88
N ALA A 151 1.52 -10.67 -0.94
CA ALA A 151 1.41 -11.40 0.31
C ALA A 151 0.57 -10.64 1.35
N ARG A 152 0.94 -9.40 1.66
CA ARG A 152 0.29 -8.65 2.74
C ARG A 152 -1.10 -8.14 2.32
N ASN A 153 -1.20 -7.34 1.26
CA ASN A 153 -2.47 -6.69 0.93
C ASN A 153 -3.52 -7.68 0.40
N PHE A 154 -3.13 -8.62 -0.46
CA PHE A 154 -4.06 -9.58 -1.05
C PHE A 154 -4.30 -10.84 -0.21
N CYS A 155 -3.26 -11.41 0.39
CA CYS A 155 -3.34 -12.75 1.00
C CYS A 155 -3.53 -12.76 2.53
N ASP A 156 -3.25 -11.68 3.26
CA ASP A 156 -3.53 -11.63 4.71
C ASP A 156 -5.02 -11.85 4.99
N VAL A 157 -5.31 -12.67 6.01
CA VAL A 157 -6.68 -12.98 6.44
C VAL A 157 -7.46 -11.76 6.94
N ALA A 158 -6.74 -10.76 7.45
CA ALA A 158 -7.30 -9.49 7.92
C ALA A 158 -7.41 -8.44 6.79
N ARG A 159 -7.07 -8.80 5.56
CA ARG A 159 -7.11 -7.93 4.37
C ARG A 159 -8.04 -8.52 3.32
N TYR A 160 -7.68 -8.49 2.04
CA TYR A 160 -8.55 -9.01 0.96
C TYR A 160 -8.71 -10.55 1.00
N ASN A 161 -7.83 -11.27 1.70
CA ASN A 161 -7.91 -12.70 1.97
C ASN A 161 -8.28 -13.55 0.72
N ILE A 162 -7.57 -13.34 -0.39
CA ILE A 162 -7.92 -13.98 -1.67
C ILE A 162 -7.33 -15.39 -1.86
N THR A 163 -6.47 -15.84 -0.94
CA THR A 163 -5.62 -17.03 -1.10
C THR A 163 -6.42 -18.28 -1.51
N GLU A 164 -7.56 -18.53 -0.87
CA GLU A 164 -8.43 -19.67 -1.20
C GLU A 164 -9.09 -19.52 -2.57
N LYS A 165 -9.56 -18.31 -2.93
CA LYS A 165 -10.17 -18.03 -4.23
C LYS A 165 -9.18 -18.30 -5.37
N VAL A 166 -7.93 -17.89 -5.18
CA VAL A 166 -6.84 -18.15 -6.13
C VAL A 166 -6.54 -19.64 -6.22
N ALA A 167 -6.39 -20.33 -5.09
CA ALA A 167 -6.12 -21.76 -5.05
C ALA A 167 -7.20 -22.58 -5.79
N LEU A 168 -8.47 -22.25 -5.60
CA LEU A 168 -9.59 -22.89 -6.30
C LEU A 168 -9.54 -22.63 -7.82
N LYS A 169 -9.22 -21.40 -8.26
CA LYS A 169 -9.04 -21.09 -9.68
C LYS A 169 -7.84 -21.80 -10.32
N MET A 170 -6.82 -22.09 -9.52
CA MET A 170 -5.67 -22.90 -9.92
C MET A 170 -5.95 -24.42 -9.90
N GLY A 171 -7.13 -24.85 -9.45
CA GLY A 171 -7.48 -26.27 -9.34
C GLY A 171 -6.74 -27.01 -8.22
N LEU A 172 -6.32 -26.30 -7.16
CA LEU A 172 -5.62 -26.91 -6.03
C LEU A 172 -6.60 -27.58 -5.05
N ASP A 173 -6.13 -28.64 -4.38
CA ASP A 173 -6.87 -29.28 -3.29
C ASP A 173 -6.72 -28.46 -1.99
N VAL A 174 -7.76 -27.69 -1.66
CA VAL A 174 -7.81 -26.83 -0.47
C VAL A 174 -8.20 -27.55 0.83
N ARG A 175 -8.50 -28.85 0.79
CA ARG A 175 -9.04 -29.60 1.94
C ARG A 175 -8.02 -29.88 3.02
N LYS A 176 -6.72 -30.02 2.66
CA LYS A 176 -5.65 -30.38 3.59
C LYS A 176 -4.52 -29.36 3.54
N SER A 177 -4.10 -28.84 4.68
CA SER A 177 -2.96 -27.90 4.75
C SER A 177 -1.66 -28.51 4.21
N SER A 178 -1.48 -29.83 4.37
CA SER A 178 -0.29 -30.54 3.88
C SER A 178 -0.16 -30.60 2.35
N SER A 179 -1.18 -30.21 1.58
CA SER A 179 -1.04 -30.01 0.13
C SER A 179 -0.28 -28.73 -0.23
N LEU A 180 0.00 -27.88 0.78
CA LEU A 180 0.65 -26.57 0.65
C LEU A 180 -0.06 -25.65 -0.35
N TRP A 181 -1.40 -25.78 -0.43
CA TRP A 181 -2.19 -25.01 -1.39
C TRP A 181 -2.09 -23.50 -1.13
N ARG A 182 -1.94 -23.08 0.12
CA ARG A 182 -1.77 -21.66 0.49
C ARG A 182 -0.45 -21.13 -0.04
N ASP A 183 0.63 -21.86 0.17
CA ASP A 183 1.98 -21.52 -0.27
C ASP A 183 2.04 -21.42 -1.80
N ARG A 184 1.46 -22.40 -2.50
CA ARG A 184 1.38 -22.41 -3.97
C ARG A 184 0.56 -21.23 -4.50
N ALA A 185 -0.60 -20.95 -3.92
CA ALA A 185 -1.40 -19.80 -4.32
C ALA A 185 -0.68 -18.47 -4.03
N LEU A 186 -0.04 -18.35 -2.87
CA LEU A 186 0.70 -17.15 -2.47
C LEU A 186 1.84 -16.82 -3.44
N VAL A 187 2.58 -17.83 -3.90
CA VAL A 187 3.63 -17.65 -4.92
C VAL A 187 3.03 -17.11 -6.21
N GLU A 188 1.96 -17.72 -6.73
CA GLU A 188 1.36 -17.28 -8.00
C GLU A 188 0.69 -15.89 -7.89
N VAL A 189 0.17 -15.50 -6.73
CA VAL A 189 -0.30 -14.11 -6.50
C VAL A 189 0.86 -13.12 -6.62
N ASN A 190 2.02 -13.43 -6.03
CA ASN A 190 3.20 -12.57 -6.14
C ASN A 190 3.74 -12.51 -7.58
N VAL A 191 3.71 -13.64 -8.31
CA VAL A 191 4.05 -13.68 -9.75
C VAL A 191 3.09 -12.80 -10.55
N ALA A 192 1.77 -12.86 -10.27
CA ALA A 192 0.78 -12.01 -10.93
C ALA A 192 1.09 -10.51 -10.72
N VAL A 193 1.37 -10.13 -9.48
CA VAL A 193 1.71 -8.74 -9.11
C VAL A 193 2.94 -8.26 -9.85
N LEU A 194 4.05 -9.01 -9.78
CA LEU A 194 5.29 -8.64 -10.47
C LEU A 194 5.08 -8.49 -11.97
N HIS A 195 4.45 -9.49 -12.60
CA HIS A 195 4.19 -9.49 -14.03
C HIS A 195 3.33 -8.29 -14.46
N SER A 196 2.29 -7.98 -13.69
CA SER A 196 1.35 -6.90 -14.00
C SER A 196 2.00 -5.52 -13.90
N TYR A 197 2.81 -5.28 -12.87
CA TYR A 197 3.54 -4.02 -12.72
C TYR A 197 4.60 -3.87 -13.83
N GLN A 198 5.37 -4.93 -14.10
CA GLN A 198 6.40 -4.91 -15.14
C GLN A 198 5.81 -4.70 -16.55
N SER A 199 4.72 -5.39 -16.88
CA SER A 199 4.05 -5.28 -18.19
C SER A 199 3.40 -3.90 -18.43
N THR A 200 3.10 -3.16 -17.36
CA THR A 200 2.54 -1.81 -17.43
C THR A 200 3.61 -0.71 -17.31
N GLY A 201 4.90 -1.07 -17.21
CA GLY A 201 6.00 -0.12 -17.07
C GLY A 201 6.06 0.56 -15.70
N VAL A 202 5.40 0.00 -14.68
CA VAL A 202 5.40 0.52 -13.31
C VAL A 202 6.54 -0.11 -12.52
N THR A 203 7.29 0.73 -11.81
CA THR A 203 8.42 0.31 -10.96
C THR A 203 7.94 -0.59 -9.83
N ILE A 204 8.55 -1.76 -9.71
CA ILE A 204 8.35 -2.73 -8.64
C ILE A 204 9.64 -3.50 -8.41
N THR A 205 9.86 -4.03 -7.21
CA THR A 205 10.99 -4.90 -6.90
C THR A 205 10.50 -6.21 -6.29
N ASP A 206 11.14 -7.32 -6.63
CA ASP A 206 10.89 -8.60 -5.97
C ASP A 206 11.72 -8.71 -4.67
N HIS A 207 11.28 -9.58 -3.77
CA HIS A 207 11.86 -9.69 -2.44
C HIS A 207 13.27 -10.27 -2.43
N HIS A 208 13.67 -11.07 -3.43
CA HIS A 208 15.05 -11.56 -3.51
C HIS A 208 16.01 -10.41 -3.87
N ALA A 209 15.70 -9.66 -4.92
CA ALA A 209 16.51 -8.50 -5.32
C ALA A 209 16.57 -7.42 -4.22
N ALA A 210 15.44 -7.17 -3.53
CA ALA A 210 15.40 -6.23 -2.42
C ALA A 210 16.29 -6.68 -1.25
N SER A 211 16.21 -7.94 -0.82
CA SER A 211 17.03 -8.47 0.26
C SER A 211 18.53 -8.48 -0.10
N GLU A 212 18.90 -8.85 -1.33
CA GLU A 212 20.30 -8.77 -1.78
C GLU A 212 20.83 -7.32 -1.77
N SER A 213 20.02 -6.36 -2.22
CA SER A 213 20.35 -4.94 -2.16
C SER A 213 20.53 -4.47 -0.72
N PHE A 214 19.66 -4.89 0.19
CA PHE A 214 19.75 -4.57 1.61
C PHE A 214 21.04 -5.13 2.25
N MET A 215 21.44 -6.35 1.93
CA MET A 215 22.70 -6.91 2.45
C MET A 215 23.93 -6.09 2.01
N LYS A 216 23.95 -5.63 0.75
CA LYS A 216 25.00 -4.71 0.27
C LYS A 216 24.96 -3.36 1.00
N HIS A 217 23.76 -2.85 1.33
CA HIS A 217 23.62 -1.64 2.13
C HIS A 217 24.16 -1.83 3.54
N LEU A 218 23.83 -2.95 4.20
CA LEU A 218 24.32 -3.32 5.53
C LEU A 218 25.85 -3.37 5.59
N GLU A 219 26.49 -4.03 4.62
CA GLU A 219 27.96 -4.09 4.52
C GLU A 219 28.58 -2.68 4.38
N ASN A 220 27.96 -1.82 3.58
CA ASN A 220 28.41 -0.44 3.40
C ASN A 220 28.27 0.39 4.68
N GLU A 221 27.14 0.31 5.37
CA GLU A 221 26.92 1.04 6.63
C GLU A 221 27.86 0.53 7.74
N GLN A 222 28.10 -0.78 7.81
CA GLN A 222 29.09 -1.35 8.73
C GLN A 222 30.49 -0.79 8.47
N ARG A 223 30.90 -0.71 7.20
CA ARG A 223 32.21 -0.20 6.79
C ARG A 223 32.37 1.31 7.00
N LEU A 224 31.34 2.09 6.68
CA LEU A 224 31.39 3.56 6.67
C LEU A 224 31.06 4.19 8.02
N ARG A 225 30.20 3.53 8.81
CA ARG A 225 29.59 4.12 10.02
C ARG A 225 29.65 3.18 11.23
N GLY A 226 30.12 1.94 11.08
CA GLY A 226 30.30 0.99 12.18
C GLY A 226 29.06 0.21 12.60
N GLY A 227 27.93 0.37 11.89
CA GLY A 227 26.69 -0.36 12.17
C GLY A 227 25.52 0.11 11.31
N CYS A 228 24.46 -0.70 11.29
CA CYS A 228 23.20 -0.41 10.59
C CYS A 228 22.04 -0.91 11.46
N PRO A 229 21.22 -0.02 12.05
CA PRO A 229 20.02 -0.42 12.77
C PRO A 229 19.06 -1.14 11.81
N ALA A 230 18.73 -2.39 12.12
CA ALA A 230 17.83 -3.21 11.34
C ALA A 230 16.90 -3.97 12.29
N ASP A 231 15.62 -4.02 11.96
CA ASP A 231 14.64 -4.88 12.63
C ASP A 231 14.46 -6.14 11.78
N TRP A 232 14.85 -7.29 12.32
CA TRP A 232 14.82 -8.57 11.60
C TRP A 232 13.39 -9.11 11.38
N VAL A 233 12.42 -8.64 12.19
CA VAL A 233 11.03 -9.11 12.12
C VAL A 233 10.28 -8.51 10.93
N TRP A 234 10.70 -7.33 10.47
CA TRP A 234 10.13 -6.59 9.35
C TRP A 234 10.80 -6.94 8.02
#